data_AF-A0A0D8CKY6-F1
#
_entry.id   AF-A0A0D8CKY6-F1
#
_cell.length_a   1.000
_cell.length_b   1.000
_cell.length_c   1.000
_cell.angle_alpha   90.00
_cell.angle_beta   90.00
_cell.angle_gamma   90.00
#
_symmetry.space_group_name_H-M   'P 1'
#
loop_
_entity.id
_entity.type
_entity.pdbx_description
1 polymer ?
#
loop_
_entity_poly.entity_id
_entity_poly.type
_entity_poly.pdbx_seq_one_letter_code
_entity_poly.pdbx_strand_id
1 'polypeptide(L)'
;MASDYGFYAGILRFVAKKTETDDAEIRIMMGHLAGISDAIEQTGRFMMERNNCESAARAFAGVAKFLQERILPEALNAGNEGAVEQLKWAIETSLVLAAELVKRAANEELKDQDRFTFDLPATPNAPTVH
;
A
#
# COMPACT_ATOMS: atom_id res chain seq x y z
N MET A 1 -7.18 -6.19 -18.58
CA MET A 1 -7.51 -4.78 -18.33
C MET A 1 -6.69 -4.37 -17.12
N ALA A 2 -5.93 -3.28 -17.20
CA ALA A 2 -5.22 -2.77 -16.02
C ALA A 2 -6.26 -2.28 -15.00
N SER A 3 -6.05 -2.54 -13.72
CA SER A 3 -6.94 -2.07 -12.67
C SER A 3 -6.88 -0.54 -12.55
N ASP A 4 -7.91 0.07 -11.95
CA ASP A 4 -7.94 1.52 -11.70
C ASP A 4 -6.85 2.00 -10.70
N TYR A 5 -6.10 1.06 -10.11
CA TYR A 5 -5.09 1.30 -9.08
C TYR A 5 -3.70 1.65 -9.61
N GLY A 6 -3.54 1.93 -10.90
CA GLY A 6 -2.22 2.19 -11.52
C GLY A 6 -1.42 3.30 -10.82
N PHE A 7 -2.09 4.36 -10.35
CA PHE A 7 -1.43 5.44 -9.59
C PHE A 7 -0.84 4.92 -8.26
N TYR A 8 -1.64 4.16 -7.50
CA TYR A 8 -1.21 3.62 -6.22
C TYR A 8 -0.12 2.57 -6.37
N ALA A 9 -0.28 1.64 -7.31
CA ALA A 9 0.75 0.67 -7.65
C ALA A 9 2.06 1.36 -8.06
N GLY A 10 1.98 2.44 -8.84
CA GLY A 10 3.12 3.28 -9.20
C GLY A 10 3.85 3.87 -7.99
N ILE A 11 3.10 4.37 -6.99
CA ILE A 11 3.68 4.88 -5.74
C ILE A 11 4.42 3.78 -4.98
N LEU A 12 3.79 2.61 -4.81
CA LEU A 12 4.40 1.49 -4.09
C LEU A 12 5.73 1.07 -4.73
N ARG A 13 5.76 0.96 -6.08
CA ARG A 13 7.00 0.67 -6.82
C ARG A 13 8.04 1.77 -6.67
N PHE A 14 7.61 3.03 -6.72
CA PHE A 14 8.52 4.15 -6.58
C PHE A 14 9.22 4.14 -5.22
N VAL A 15 8.46 3.96 -4.13
CA VAL A 15 9.02 3.86 -2.78
C VAL A 15 9.93 2.64 -2.66
N ALA A 16 9.48 1.48 -3.16
CA ALA A 16 10.28 0.26 -3.17
C ALA A 16 11.64 0.43 -3.87
N LYS A 17 11.66 1.16 -4.99
CA LYS A 17 12.87 1.40 -5.79
C LYS A 17 13.77 2.49 -5.23
N LYS A 18 13.20 3.48 -4.54
CA LYS A 18 13.95 4.64 -4.03
C LYS A 18 14.54 4.42 -2.64
N THR A 19 14.02 3.46 -1.89
CA THR A 19 14.52 3.14 -0.55
C THR A 19 15.82 2.34 -0.66
N GLU A 20 16.86 2.78 0.05
CA GLU A 20 18.12 2.02 0.16
C GLU A 20 17.88 0.72 0.95
N THR A 21 18.42 -0.39 0.45
CA THR A 21 18.13 -1.75 0.96
C THR A 21 19.37 -2.47 1.46
N ASP A 22 20.29 -1.71 2.06
CA ASP A 22 21.52 -2.24 2.65
C ASP A 22 21.23 -3.07 3.91
N ASP A 23 20.12 -2.76 4.57
CA ASP A 23 19.56 -3.58 5.64
C ASP A 23 18.65 -4.70 5.09
N ALA A 24 18.79 -5.91 5.62
CA ALA A 24 18.06 -7.08 5.16
C ALA A 24 16.55 -7.01 5.45
N GLU A 25 16.14 -6.41 6.56
CA GLU A 25 14.73 -6.23 6.91
C GLU A 25 14.09 -5.20 5.96
N ILE A 26 14.78 -4.10 5.67
CA ILE A 26 14.33 -3.10 4.70
C ILE A 26 14.17 -3.71 3.30
N ARG A 27 15.12 -4.56 2.90
CA ARG A 27 15.05 -5.27 1.61
C ARG A 27 13.80 -6.14 1.50
N ILE A 28 13.45 -6.87 2.56
CA ILE A 28 12.24 -7.70 2.60
C ILE A 28 10.99 -6.83 2.47
N MET A 29 10.90 -5.73 3.23
CA MET A 29 9.79 -4.79 3.14
C MET A 29 9.59 -4.25 1.72
N MET A 30 10.67 -3.81 1.06
CA MET A 30 10.58 -3.29 -0.31
C MET A 30 10.21 -4.39 -1.31
N GLY A 31 10.64 -5.63 -1.08
CA GLY A 31 10.20 -6.80 -1.82
C GLY A 31 8.69 -7.03 -1.71
N HIS A 32 8.11 -6.88 -0.52
CA HIS A 32 6.65 -6.92 -0.34
C HIS A 32 5.95 -5.82 -1.13
N LEU A 33 6.40 -4.56 -1.04
CA LEU A 33 5.79 -3.46 -1.78
C LEU A 33 5.81 -3.68 -3.29
N ALA A 34 6.92 -4.18 -3.83
CA ALA A 34 7.04 -4.52 -5.25
C ALA A 34 6.03 -5.61 -5.66
N GLY A 35 6.01 -6.76 -4.96
CA GLY A 35 5.09 -7.85 -5.29
C GLY A 35 3.62 -7.48 -5.14
N ILE A 36 3.28 -6.72 -4.10
CA ILE A 36 1.94 -6.19 -3.86
C ILE A 36 1.52 -5.23 -4.98
N SER A 37 2.41 -4.34 -5.40
CA SER A 37 2.11 -3.36 -6.45
C SER A 37 1.70 -4.02 -7.77
N ASP A 38 2.39 -5.12 -8.13
CA ASP A 38 2.08 -5.87 -9.34
C ASP A 38 0.75 -6.61 -9.23
N ALA A 39 0.46 -7.19 -8.06
CA ALA A 39 -0.81 -7.88 -7.82
C ALA A 39 -2.01 -6.92 -7.88
N ILE A 40 -1.88 -5.75 -7.26
CA ILE A 40 -2.93 -4.72 -7.20
C ILE A 40 -3.22 -4.15 -8.60
N GLU A 41 -2.18 -3.84 -9.38
CA GLU A 41 -2.35 -3.32 -10.75
C GLU A 41 -3.08 -4.32 -11.67
N GLN A 42 -2.92 -5.62 -11.40
CA GLN A 42 -3.58 -6.66 -12.19
C GLN A 42 -4.99 -7.00 -11.70
N THR A 43 -5.22 -6.99 -10.38
CA THR A 43 -6.41 -7.64 -9.80
C THR A 43 -7.17 -6.79 -8.78
N GLY A 44 -6.61 -5.64 -8.35
CA GLY A 44 -7.18 -4.81 -7.29
C GLY A 44 -7.13 -5.43 -5.90
N ARG A 45 -6.39 -6.53 -5.73
CA ARG A 45 -6.22 -7.25 -4.48
C ARG A 45 -4.81 -7.82 -4.40
N PHE A 46 -4.40 -8.24 -3.21
CA PHE A 46 -3.15 -8.97 -3.01
C PHE A 46 -3.31 -10.06 -1.95
N MET A 47 -2.43 -11.05 -2.01
CA MET A 47 -2.32 -12.11 -1.01
C MET A 47 -1.07 -11.89 -0.17
N MET A 48 -1.14 -12.18 1.12
CA MET A 48 0.01 -12.14 2.03
C MET A 48 0.03 -13.38 2.91
N GLU A 49 1.21 -13.96 3.11
CA GLU A 49 1.41 -15.01 4.09
C GLU A 49 1.39 -14.42 5.51
N ARG A 50 0.86 -15.18 6.48
CA ARG A 50 0.77 -14.77 7.88
C ARG A 50 2.11 -14.25 8.43
N ASN A 51 3.19 -14.99 8.18
CA ASN A 51 4.53 -14.64 8.67
C ASN A 51 5.09 -13.35 8.05
N ASN A 52 4.55 -12.92 6.91
CA ASN A 52 4.98 -11.72 6.20
C ASN A 52 4.08 -10.51 6.52
N CYS A 53 2.95 -10.71 7.21
CA CYS A 53 1.98 -9.66 7.48
C CYS A 53 2.56 -8.49 8.28
N GLU A 54 3.37 -8.76 9.31
CA GLU A 54 3.98 -7.69 10.10
C GLU A 54 4.99 -6.87 9.29
N SER A 55 5.85 -7.52 8.50
CA SER A 55 6.82 -6.82 7.65
C SER A 55 6.13 -5.99 6.57
N ALA A 56 5.11 -6.57 5.91
CA ALA A 56 4.28 -5.86 4.94
C ALA A 56 3.54 -4.67 5.59
N ALA A 57 3.03 -4.82 6.81
CA ALA A 57 2.37 -3.73 7.53
C ALA A 57 3.32 -2.56 7.81
N ARG A 58 4.55 -2.85 8.26
CA ARG A 58 5.59 -1.83 8.46
C ARG A 58 5.95 -1.15 7.14
N ALA A 59 6.03 -1.90 6.05
CA ALA A 59 6.29 -1.35 4.73
C ALA A 59 5.20 -0.35 4.30
N PHE A 60 3.92 -0.70 4.46
CA PHE A 60 2.80 0.21 4.18
C PHE A 60 2.77 1.43 5.10
N ALA A 61 3.05 1.25 6.39
CA ALA A 61 3.17 2.38 7.32
C ALA A 61 4.30 3.33 6.91
N GLY A 62 5.43 2.79 6.44
CA GLY A 62 6.55 3.55 5.87
C GLY A 62 6.14 4.36 4.63
N VAL A 63 5.38 3.75 3.71
CA VAL A 63 4.82 4.44 2.54
C VAL A 63 3.90 5.59 2.98
N ALA A 64 2.96 5.33 3.88
CA ALA A 64 2.03 6.36 4.37
C ALA A 64 2.78 7.56 4.96
N LYS A 65 3.77 7.28 5.82
CA LYS A 65 4.61 8.30 6.44
C LYS A 65 5.39 9.10 5.40
N PHE A 66 6.03 8.41 4.44
CA PHE A 66 6.78 9.06 3.36
C PHE A 66 5.90 10.00 2.54
N LEU A 67 4.72 9.53 2.13
CA LEU A 67 3.78 10.35 1.37
C LEU A 67 3.30 11.56 2.19
N GLN A 68 2.95 11.36 3.45
CA GLN A 68 2.45 12.41 4.32
C GLN A 68 3.51 13.49 4.63
N GLU A 69 4.76 13.09 4.87
CA GLU A 69 5.82 14.01 5.28
C GLU A 69 6.55 14.66 4.10
N ARG A 70 6.63 13.98 2.95
CA ARG A 70 7.44 14.44 1.80
C ARG A 70 6.62 14.88 0.61
N ILE A 71 5.68 14.05 0.15
CA ILE A 71 5.03 14.24 -1.15
C ILE A 71 3.77 15.11 -1.06
N LEU A 72 2.94 14.90 -0.04
CA LEU A 72 1.70 15.65 0.17
C LEU A 72 1.94 17.16 0.35
N PRO A 73 2.94 17.63 1.14
CA PRO A 73 3.22 19.05 1.26
C PRO A 73 3.65 19.68 -0.07
N GLU A 74 4.39 18.96 -0.91
CA GLU A 74 4.80 19.44 -2.23
C GLU A 74 3.60 19.63 -3.17
N ALA A 75 2.68 18.67 -3.19
CA ALA A 75 1.45 18.77 -3.99
C ALA A 75 0.53 19.91 -3.52
N LEU A 76 0.44 20.13 -2.21
CA LEU A 76 -0.29 21.25 -1.61
C LEU A 76 0.32 22.59 -2.02
N ASN A 77 1.65 22.72 -1.90
CA ASN A 77 2.36 23.95 -2.27
C ASN A 77 2.27 24.27 -3.78
N ALA A 78 2.17 23.23 -4.62
CA ALA A 78 1.97 23.38 -6.06
C ALA A 78 0.51 23.69 -6.45
N GLY A 79 -0.44 23.66 -5.50
CA GLY A 79 -1.86 23.88 -5.77
C GLY A 79 -2.52 22.79 -6.62
N ASN A 80 -1.96 21.58 -6.66
CA ASN A 80 -2.48 20.48 -7.47
C ASN A 80 -3.53 19.67 -6.68
N GLU A 81 -4.77 20.14 -6.68
CA GLU A 81 -5.86 19.54 -5.89
C GLU A 81 -6.12 18.07 -6.22
N GLY A 82 -6.07 17.69 -7.50
CA GLY A 82 -6.26 16.29 -7.92
C GLY A 82 -5.15 15.37 -7.42
N ALA A 83 -3.89 15.83 -7.43
CA ALA A 83 -2.79 15.07 -6.83
C ALA A 83 -2.92 14.98 -5.30
N VAL A 84 -3.38 16.04 -4.65
CA VAL A 84 -3.62 16.05 -3.19
C VAL A 84 -4.67 15.02 -2.80
N GLU A 85 -5.77 14.91 -3.54
CA GLU A 85 -6.83 13.92 -3.29
C GLU A 85 -6.30 12.48 -3.46
N GLN A 86 -5.60 12.22 -4.55
CA GLN A 86 -4.97 10.92 -4.82
C GLN A 86 -3.96 10.53 -3.73
N LEU A 87 -3.14 11.49 -3.26
CA LEU A 87 -2.16 11.26 -2.20
C LEU A 87 -2.83 11.00 -0.85
N LYS A 88 -3.89 11.75 -0.50
CA LYS A 88 -4.66 11.50 0.72
C LYS A 88 -5.26 10.11 0.73
N TRP A 89 -5.89 9.71 -0.38
CA TRP A 89 -6.43 8.35 -0.52
C TRP A 89 -5.34 7.28 -0.43
N ALA A 90 -4.17 7.51 -1.04
CA ALA A 90 -3.04 6.57 -0.99
C ALA A 90 -2.47 6.42 0.44
N ILE A 91 -2.39 7.52 1.19
CA ILE A 91 -1.97 7.52 2.60
C ILE A 91 -2.97 6.72 3.43
N GLU A 92 -4.27 7.04 3.33
CA GLU A 92 -5.32 6.38 4.09
C GLU A 92 -5.38 4.89 3.78
N THR A 93 -5.36 4.52 2.50
CA THR A 93 -5.35 3.12 2.06
C THR A 93 -4.15 2.36 2.62
N SER A 94 -2.96 2.97 2.61
CA SER A 94 -1.76 2.34 3.16
C SER A 94 -1.87 2.12 4.68
N LEU A 95 -2.43 3.08 5.42
CA LEU A 95 -2.64 2.95 6.86
C LEU A 95 -3.69 1.87 7.19
N VAL A 96 -4.79 1.81 6.44
CA VAL A 96 -5.84 0.80 6.60
C VAL A 96 -5.29 -0.60 6.32
N LEU A 97 -4.54 -0.77 5.23
CA LEU A 97 -3.92 -2.05 4.89
C LEU A 97 -2.90 -2.48 5.94
N ALA A 98 -2.07 -1.55 6.44
CA ALA A 98 -1.14 -1.84 7.52
C ALA A 98 -1.87 -2.33 8.78
N ALA A 99 -2.94 -1.65 9.19
CA ALA A 99 -3.75 -2.03 10.35
C ALA A 99 -4.42 -3.41 10.16
N GLU A 100 -4.98 -3.67 8.97
CA GLU A 100 -5.65 -4.94 8.68
C GLU A 100 -4.66 -6.11 8.62
N LEU A 101 -3.44 -5.91 8.11
CA LEU A 101 -2.36 -6.89 8.15
C LEU A 101 -1.98 -7.27 9.59
N VAL A 102 -1.78 -6.27 10.46
CA VAL A 102 -1.49 -6.50 11.89
C VAL A 102 -2.65 -7.22 12.57
N LYS A 103 -3.89 -6.77 12.31
CA LYS A 103 -5.10 -7.37 12.89
C LYS A 103 -5.24 -8.86 12.52
N ARG A 104 -5.01 -9.21 11.25
CA ARG A 104 -5.09 -10.62 10.81
C ARG A 104 -3.95 -11.47 11.37
N ALA A 105 -2.74 -10.92 11.43
CA ALA A 105 -1.59 -11.58 12.05
C ALA A 105 -1.83 -11.88 13.55
N ALA A 106 -2.46 -10.97 14.27
CA ALA A 106 -2.73 -11.10 15.71
C ALA A 106 -4.04 -11.86 16.04
N ASN A 107 -4.83 -12.25 15.03
CA ASN A 107 -6.10 -12.94 15.28
C ASN A 107 -5.89 -14.43 15.54
N GLU A 108 -6.09 -14.85 16.79
CA GLU A 108 -6.01 -16.24 17.28
C GLU A 108 -7.02 -17.17 16.60
N GLU A 109 -8.21 -16.69 16.24
CA GLU A 109 -9.21 -17.51 15.54
C GLU A 109 -8.76 -17.89 14.13
N LEU A 110 -7.85 -17.11 13.56
CA LEU A 110 -7.31 -17.34 12.23
C LEU A 110 -5.99 -18.11 12.26
N LYS A 111 -5.48 -18.54 13.42
CA LYS A 111 -4.10 -19.06 13.57
C LYS A 111 -3.72 -20.19 12.60
N ASP A 112 -4.69 -21.00 12.19
CA ASP A 112 -4.51 -22.11 11.25
C ASP A 112 -4.58 -21.67 9.77
N GLN A 113 -4.81 -20.38 9.52
CA GLN A 113 -4.78 -19.76 8.20
C GLN A 113 -3.39 -19.18 7.92
N ASP A 114 -2.71 -19.77 6.95
CA ASP A 114 -1.35 -19.37 6.54
C ASP A 114 -1.32 -18.15 5.61
N ARG A 115 -2.46 -17.80 5.00
CA ARG A 115 -2.54 -16.81 3.91
C ARG A 115 -3.82 -16.00 3.97
N PHE A 116 -3.70 -14.71 3.67
CA PHE A 116 -4.81 -13.77 3.68
C PHE A 116 -4.90 -13.00 2.37
N THR A 117 -6.12 -12.71 1.94
CA THR A 117 -6.40 -11.90 0.75
C THR A 117 -6.95 -10.54 1.16
N PHE A 118 -6.36 -9.47 0.67
CA PHE A 118 -6.75 -8.09 0.98
C PHE A 118 -7.23 -7.41 -0.29
N ASP A 119 -8.44 -6.86 -0.24
CA ASP A 119 -9.01 -6.06 -1.30
C ASP A 119 -8.73 -4.59 -1.05
N LEU A 120 -8.49 -3.83 -2.12
CA LEU A 120 -8.34 -2.38 -2.02
C LEU A 120 -9.71 -1.68 -2.00
N PRO A 121 -9.83 -0.56 -1.29
CA PRO A 121 -11.00 0.30 -1.39
C PRO A 121 -11.11 0.88 -2.81
N ALA A 122 -12.29 1.34 -3.21
CA ALA A 122 -12.45 1.99 -4.52
C ALA A 122 -11.56 3.24 -4.63
N THR A 123 -10.96 3.45 -5.80
CA THR A 123 -10.14 4.64 -6.08
C THR A 123 -11.01 5.91 -6.14
N PRO A 124 -10.48 7.09 -5.83
CA PRO A 124 -11.25 8.34 -5.88
C PRO A 124 -11.70 8.72 -7.29
N ASN A 125 -11.07 8.17 -8.35
CA ASN A 125 -11.48 8.35 -9.74
C ASN A 125 -12.40 7.23 -10.27
N ALA A 126 -12.83 6.29 -9.43
CA ALA A 126 -13.77 5.27 -9.87
C ALA A 126 -15.08 5.98 -10.27
N PRO A 127 -15.59 5.78 -11.50
CA PRO A 127 -16.82 6.44 -11.91
C PRO A 127 -17.93 6.08 -10.91
N THR A 128 -18.52 7.09 -10.27
CA THR A 128 -19.74 6.91 -9.50
C THR A 128 -20.79 6.39 -10.46
N VAL A 129 -21.15 5.11 -10.33
CA VAL A 129 -22.30 4.56 -11.02
C VAL A 129 -23.53 5.24 -10.42
N HIS A 130 -23.97 6.32 -11.07
CA HIS A 130 -25.26 6.96 -10.84
C HIS A 130 -26.35 6.22 -11.62
#